data_AF-A0A8S3JNV0-F1
#
_entry.id   AF-A0A8S3JNV0-F1
#
_cell.length_a   1.000
_cell.length_b   1.000
_cell.length_c   1.000
_cell.angle_alpha   90.00
_cell.angle_beta   90.00
_cell.angle_gamma   90.00
#
_symmetry.space_group_name_H-M   'P 1'
#
loop_
_entity.id
_entity.type
_entity.pdbx_description
1 polymer ?
#
loop_
_entity_poly.entity_id
_entity_poly.type
_entity_poly.pdbx_seq_one_letter_code
_entity_poly.pdbx_strand_id
1 'polypeptide(L)'
;ATFIQKQQSLESFIDEIFEDEQRYPLLNFFNVTTFHTSNPLDEFILKIQNLPYADKTYPVTTYLLKRLDDCMNIQYLYSIVVFINYLIEKFNHRIKRTDAISIRIMYYLTQDAERDITRKLFDDFLDAWYALTLEEVRYGCQTFKFKRNLPKEKYAENTSIAMLLLTSSRDETMLLSACLKTIADLQNEIFNYFHNTIETTTRTKRKRVRLQSIRS
;
A
#
# COMPACT_ATOMS: atom_id res chain seq x y z
N ALA A 1 -18.41 15.41 -38.06
CA ALA A 1 -17.05 15.74 -37.59
C ALA A 1 -16.51 14.70 -36.58
N THR A 2 -16.85 13.41 -36.73
CA THR A 2 -16.68 12.39 -35.68
C THR A 2 -15.71 11.27 -36.07
N PHE A 3 -15.16 11.30 -37.28
CA PHE A 3 -14.24 10.28 -37.80
C PHE A 3 -12.76 10.55 -37.47
N ILE A 4 -12.36 11.83 -37.35
CA ILE A 4 -10.95 12.22 -37.14
C ILE A 4 -10.47 11.87 -35.71
N GLN A 5 -11.33 12.03 -34.71
CA GLN A 5 -10.99 11.71 -33.30
C GLN A 5 -10.76 10.21 -33.05
N LYS A 6 -11.50 9.34 -33.76
CA LYS A 6 -11.37 7.88 -33.59
C LYS A 6 -10.08 7.35 -34.22
N GLN A 7 -9.67 7.95 -35.34
CA GLN A 7 -8.47 7.57 -36.07
C GLN A 7 -7.19 7.97 -35.32
N GLN A 8 -7.15 9.17 -34.74
CA GLN A 8 -6.06 9.60 -33.86
C GLN A 8 -5.91 8.71 -32.61
N SER A 9 -7.03 8.24 -32.02
CA SER A 9 -6.97 7.34 -30.86
C SER A 9 -6.45 5.94 -31.18
N LEU A 10 -6.68 5.47 -32.41
CA LEU A 10 -6.22 4.17 -32.88
C LEU A 10 -4.75 4.24 -33.31
N GLU A 11 -4.36 5.31 -34.00
CA GLU A 11 -2.95 5.58 -34.35
C GLU A 11 -2.11 5.76 -33.09
N SER A 12 -2.58 6.51 -32.08
CA SER A 12 -1.86 6.63 -30.81
C SER A 12 -1.74 5.31 -30.04
N PHE A 13 -2.77 4.45 -30.11
CA PHE A 13 -2.76 3.12 -29.51
C PHE A 13 -1.83 2.16 -30.25
N ILE A 14 -1.80 2.24 -31.57
CA ILE A 14 -0.86 1.46 -32.41
C ILE A 14 0.57 1.94 -32.18
N ASP A 15 0.82 3.25 -32.08
CA ASP A 15 2.14 3.81 -31.79
C ASP A 15 2.66 3.43 -30.38
N GLU A 16 1.76 3.27 -29.40
CA GLU A 16 2.09 2.74 -28.05
C GLU A 16 2.45 1.24 -28.09
N ILE A 17 1.92 0.48 -29.06
CA ILE A 17 2.27 -0.92 -29.29
C ILE A 17 3.66 -1.05 -29.94
N PHE A 18 4.10 -0.06 -30.72
CA PHE A 18 5.37 -0.05 -31.47
C PHE A 18 6.44 0.88 -30.87
N GLU A 19 6.45 1.08 -29.55
CA GLU A 19 7.58 1.74 -28.90
C GLU A 19 8.89 0.95 -29.11
N ASP A 20 10.02 1.64 -29.25
CA ASP A 20 11.34 1.08 -29.58
C ASP A 20 11.73 -0.09 -28.65
N GLU A 21 11.68 -1.33 -29.18
CA GLU A 21 12.01 -2.55 -28.43
C GLU A 21 13.46 -2.56 -27.90
N GLN A 22 14.39 -1.83 -28.53
CA GLN A 22 15.76 -1.70 -27.98
C GLN A 22 15.77 -0.84 -26.72
N ARG A 23 14.85 0.13 -26.64
CA ARG A 23 14.71 1.03 -25.51
C ARG A 23 13.81 0.45 -24.42
N TYR A 24 12.77 -0.30 -24.80
CA TYR A 24 11.79 -0.90 -23.89
C TYR A 24 11.62 -2.39 -24.20
N PRO A 25 12.61 -3.23 -23.84
CA PRO A 25 12.64 -4.64 -24.21
C PRO A 25 11.54 -5.50 -23.57
N LEU A 26 10.83 -4.96 -22.58
CA LEU A 26 9.71 -5.62 -21.90
C LEU A 26 8.36 -4.97 -22.24
N LEU A 27 8.29 -4.09 -23.24
CA LEU A 27 7.03 -3.44 -23.65
C LEU A 27 5.93 -4.47 -23.94
N ASN A 28 6.29 -5.58 -24.60
CA ASN A 28 5.36 -6.68 -24.89
C ASN A 28 4.76 -7.30 -23.60
N PHE A 29 5.46 -7.28 -22.46
CA PHE A 29 4.87 -7.73 -21.18
C PHE A 29 3.78 -6.81 -20.65
N PHE A 30 3.80 -5.53 -21.02
CA PHE A 30 2.78 -4.56 -20.61
C PHE A 30 1.63 -4.48 -21.62
N ASN A 31 1.90 -4.79 -22.89
CA ASN A 31 0.95 -4.66 -24.00
C ASN A 31 0.17 -5.95 -24.34
N VAL A 32 0.65 -7.13 -23.92
CA VAL A 32 0.05 -8.41 -24.35
C VAL A 32 -1.13 -8.83 -23.46
N THR A 33 -2.25 -9.15 -24.12
CA THR A 33 -3.52 -9.63 -23.55
C THR A 33 -3.57 -11.15 -23.31
N THR A 34 -2.52 -11.91 -23.64
CA THR A 34 -2.48 -13.37 -23.51
C THR A 34 -1.13 -13.87 -22.99
N PHE A 35 -1.05 -14.16 -21.69
CA PHE A 35 0.09 -14.88 -21.12
C PHE A 35 -0.14 -16.39 -21.27
N HIS A 36 0.81 -17.08 -21.91
CA HIS A 36 0.79 -18.54 -22.08
C HIS A 36 1.47 -19.29 -20.92
N THR A 37 1.78 -18.62 -19.81
CA THR A 37 2.47 -19.20 -18.66
C THR A 37 1.54 -19.36 -17.46
N SER A 38 1.80 -20.40 -16.67
CA SER A 38 1.02 -20.75 -15.48
C SER A 38 1.19 -19.74 -14.33
N ASN A 39 2.30 -18.99 -14.32
CA ASN A 39 2.51 -17.86 -13.40
C ASN A 39 3.19 -16.68 -14.10
N PRO A 40 2.40 -15.76 -14.70
CA PRO A 40 2.94 -14.61 -15.43
C PRO A 40 3.67 -13.60 -14.54
N LEU A 41 3.34 -13.53 -13.25
CA LEU A 41 3.98 -12.59 -12.32
C LEU A 41 5.42 -13.03 -12.00
N ASP A 42 5.64 -14.30 -11.70
CA ASP A 42 6.98 -14.83 -11.41
C ASP A 42 7.90 -14.68 -12.63
N GLU A 43 7.38 -14.98 -13.82
CA GLU A 43 8.14 -14.81 -15.07
C GLU A 43 8.52 -13.34 -15.29
N PHE A 44 7.58 -12.43 -15.07
CA PHE A 44 7.83 -11.00 -15.18
C PHE A 44 8.87 -10.50 -14.16
N ILE A 45 8.78 -10.96 -12.91
CA ILE A 45 9.76 -10.66 -11.86
C ILE A 45 11.15 -11.11 -12.27
N LEU A 46 11.29 -12.37 -12.72
CA LEU A 46 12.56 -12.92 -13.16
C LEU A 46 13.13 -12.14 -14.36
N LYS A 47 12.29 -11.74 -15.32
CA LYS A 47 12.73 -10.96 -16.48
C LYS A 47 13.21 -9.56 -16.10
N ILE A 48 12.52 -8.86 -15.19
CA ILE A 48 12.97 -7.56 -14.69
C ILE A 48 14.27 -7.69 -13.89
N GLN A 49 14.39 -8.71 -13.04
CA GLN A 49 15.60 -8.94 -12.23
C GLN A 49 16.85 -9.25 -13.08
N ASN A 50 16.68 -9.93 -14.22
CA ASN A 50 17.77 -10.28 -15.12
C ASN A 50 18.06 -9.21 -16.19
N LEU A 51 17.24 -8.15 -16.28
CA LEU A 51 17.44 -7.10 -17.27
C LEU A 51 18.60 -6.16 -16.86
N PRO A 52 19.65 -6.02 -17.68
CA PRO A 52 20.73 -5.09 -17.39
C PRO A 52 20.20 -3.66 -17.28
N TYR A 53 20.58 -2.96 -16.21
CA TYR A 53 20.13 -1.59 -15.94
C TYR A 53 18.60 -1.43 -15.80
N ALA A 54 17.88 -2.45 -15.33
CA ALA A 54 16.43 -2.41 -15.07
C ALA A 54 16.01 -1.18 -14.24
N ASP A 55 16.80 -0.81 -13.23
CA ASP A 55 16.57 0.39 -12.39
C ASP A 55 16.59 1.71 -13.17
N LYS A 56 17.17 1.75 -14.38
CA LYS A 56 17.18 2.92 -15.26
C LYS A 56 16.10 2.85 -16.34
N THR A 57 15.87 1.66 -16.89
CA THR A 57 14.91 1.45 -17.98
C THR A 57 13.46 1.40 -17.46
N TYR A 58 13.25 0.73 -16.33
CA TYR A 58 11.96 0.58 -15.64
C TYR A 58 12.10 0.89 -14.15
N PRO A 59 12.44 2.14 -13.77
CA PRO A 59 12.74 2.52 -12.38
C PRO A 59 11.57 2.23 -11.43
N VAL A 60 10.36 2.60 -11.83
CA VAL A 60 9.14 2.41 -11.04
C VAL A 60 8.83 0.92 -10.84
N THR A 61 8.80 0.15 -11.93
CA THR A 61 8.55 -1.29 -11.88
C THR A 61 9.59 -2.01 -11.03
N THR A 62 10.88 -1.69 -11.23
CA THR A 62 11.96 -2.34 -10.49
C THR A 62 11.90 -2.01 -9.01
N TYR A 63 11.56 -0.77 -8.65
CA TYR A 63 11.35 -0.36 -7.27
C TYR A 63 10.20 -1.13 -6.60
N LEU A 64 9.04 -1.23 -7.28
CA LEU A 64 7.89 -1.96 -6.76
C LEU A 64 8.20 -3.44 -6.55
N LEU A 65 8.83 -4.10 -7.52
CA LEU A 65 9.12 -5.53 -7.44
C LEU A 65 10.12 -5.87 -6.33
N LYS A 66 11.11 -4.99 -6.09
CA LYS A 66 12.06 -5.15 -4.97
C LYS A 66 11.40 -5.05 -3.59
N ARG A 67 10.22 -4.45 -3.50
CA ARG A 67 9.49 -4.18 -2.26
C ARG A 67 8.07 -4.76 -2.29
N LEU A 68 7.82 -5.74 -3.14
CA LEU A 68 6.46 -6.19 -3.42
C LEU A 68 5.77 -6.67 -2.13
N ASP A 69 6.47 -7.49 -1.34
CA ASP A 69 5.97 -8.00 -0.06
C ASP A 69 5.66 -6.88 0.95
N ASP A 70 6.53 -5.87 1.04
CA ASP A 70 6.28 -4.68 1.87
C ASP A 70 5.03 -3.94 1.38
N CYS A 71 4.91 -3.75 0.06
CA CYS A 71 3.81 -3.02 -0.56
C CYS A 71 2.47 -3.74 -0.41
N MET A 72 2.46 -5.08 -0.35
CA MET A 72 1.25 -5.86 -0.08
C MET A 72 0.64 -5.54 1.28
N ASN A 73 1.41 -5.01 2.24
CA ASN A 73 0.86 -4.61 3.55
C ASN A 73 0.00 -3.34 3.47
N ILE A 74 0.17 -2.50 2.43
CA ILE A 74 -0.53 -1.22 2.29
C ILE A 74 -2.03 -1.41 2.12
N GLN A 75 -2.46 -2.48 1.45
CA GLN A 75 -3.88 -2.76 1.20
C GLN A 75 -4.69 -2.91 2.49
N TYR A 76 -4.04 -3.34 3.59
CA TYR A 76 -4.69 -3.57 4.88
C TYR A 76 -4.88 -2.29 5.70
N LEU A 77 -4.24 -1.18 5.31
CA LEU A 77 -4.32 0.09 6.02
C LEU A 77 -5.75 0.60 6.13
N TYR A 78 -6.53 0.46 5.04
CA TYR A 78 -7.90 0.96 5.00
C TYR A 78 -8.78 0.32 6.07
N SER A 79 -8.86 -1.02 6.11
CA SER A 79 -9.70 -1.72 7.08
C SER A 79 -9.30 -1.40 8.53
N ILE A 80 -7.98 -1.27 8.79
CA ILE A 80 -7.48 -0.91 10.11
C ILE A 80 -7.91 0.51 10.51
N VAL A 81 -7.71 1.48 9.61
CA VAL A 81 -8.05 2.89 9.88
C VAL A 81 -9.56 3.07 10.03
N VAL A 82 -10.38 2.42 9.19
CA VAL A 82 -11.84 2.51 9.26
C VAL A 82 -12.35 2.05 10.62
N PHE A 83 -11.87 0.90 11.10
CA PHE A 83 -12.29 0.39 12.40
C PHE A 83 -11.83 1.29 13.56
N ILE A 84 -10.59 1.77 13.53
CA ILE A 84 -10.08 2.70 14.56
C ILE A 84 -10.89 4.00 14.56
N ASN A 85 -11.16 4.58 13.38
CA ASN A 85 -11.97 5.80 13.27
C ASN A 85 -13.39 5.58 13.80
N TYR A 86 -14.00 4.44 13.49
CA TYR A 86 -15.29 4.06 14.07
C TYR A 86 -15.25 4.03 15.60
N LEU A 87 -14.22 3.41 16.18
CA LEU A 87 -14.05 3.39 17.63
C LEU A 87 -13.82 4.81 18.20
N ILE A 88 -13.03 5.66 17.53
CA ILE A 88 -12.80 7.04 17.93
C ILE A 88 -14.12 7.82 17.96
N GLU A 89 -14.92 7.73 16.89
CA GLU A 89 -16.22 8.41 16.80
C GLU A 89 -17.20 7.90 17.86
N LYS A 90 -17.25 6.57 18.06
CA LYS A 90 -18.13 5.93 19.05
C LYS A 90 -17.78 6.33 20.48
N PHE A 91 -16.49 6.32 20.81
CA PHE A 91 -16.04 6.42 22.19
C PHE A 91 -15.52 7.79 22.62
N ASN A 92 -15.03 8.63 21.70
CA ASN A 92 -14.45 9.97 21.90
C ASN A 92 -14.34 10.45 23.37
N HIS A 93 -15.11 11.48 23.76
CA HIS A 93 -15.21 11.96 25.15
C HIS A 93 -16.20 11.15 26.01
N ARG A 94 -16.76 10.05 25.48
CA ARG A 94 -17.86 9.29 26.08
C ARG A 94 -17.40 8.15 26.98
N ILE A 95 -16.13 7.73 26.88
CA ILE A 95 -15.55 6.70 27.74
C ILE A 95 -14.48 7.28 28.66
N LYS A 96 -14.52 6.92 29.94
CA LYS A 96 -13.42 7.25 30.85
C LYS A 96 -12.22 6.35 30.55
N ARG A 97 -11.02 6.86 30.79
CA ARG A 97 -9.76 6.12 30.57
C ARG A 97 -9.73 4.80 31.36
N THR A 98 -10.23 4.80 32.59
CA THR A 98 -10.33 3.60 33.44
C THR A 98 -11.23 2.54 32.81
N ASP A 99 -12.34 2.98 32.26
CA ASP A 99 -13.36 2.10 31.68
C ASP A 99 -12.82 1.50 30.38
N ALA A 100 -12.16 2.30 29.53
CA ALA A 100 -11.50 1.85 28.30
C ALA A 100 -10.43 0.77 28.54
N ILE A 101 -9.72 0.84 29.68
CA ILE A 101 -8.72 -0.18 30.06
C ILE A 101 -9.40 -1.50 30.44
N SER A 102 -10.53 -1.43 31.13
CA SER A 102 -11.23 -2.60 31.66
C SER A 102 -12.16 -3.30 30.66
N ILE A 103 -12.81 -2.54 29.78
CA ILE A 103 -13.82 -3.07 28.86
C ILE A 103 -13.14 -3.70 27.65
N ARG A 104 -13.49 -4.96 27.39
CA ARG A 104 -13.03 -5.74 26.24
C ARG A 104 -13.85 -5.40 24.99
N ILE A 105 -13.25 -5.48 23.81
CA ILE A 105 -13.98 -5.27 22.55
C ILE A 105 -15.14 -6.28 22.40
N MET A 106 -14.97 -7.51 22.93
CA MET A 106 -16.01 -8.54 22.96
C MET A 106 -17.36 -8.07 23.55
N TYR A 107 -17.33 -7.15 24.53
CA TYR A 107 -18.55 -6.57 25.09
C TYR A 107 -19.37 -5.87 24.00
N TYR A 108 -18.73 -5.04 23.17
CA TYR A 108 -19.42 -4.30 22.11
C TYR A 108 -19.80 -5.18 20.92
N LEU A 109 -19.10 -6.30 20.72
CA LEU A 109 -19.47 -7.29 19.72
C LEU A 109 -20.71 -8.11 20.09
N THR A 110 -21.12 -8.11 21.36
CA THR A 110 -22.21 -8.97 21.86
C THR A 110 -23.39 -8.21 22.44
N GLN A 111 -23.14 -7.10 23.15
CA GLN A 111 -24.16 -6.39 23.95
C GLN A 111 -24.55 -5.02 23.39
N ASP A 112 -23.88 -4.52 22.36
CA ASP A 112 -24.10 -3.17 21.84
C ASP A 112 -25.30 -3.07 20.88
N ALA A 113 -25.95 -1.91 20.85
CA ALA A 113 -27.06 -1.65 19.94
C ALA A 113 -26.65 -1.70 18.45
N GLU A 114 -25.41 -1.34 18.15
CA GLU A 114 -24.81 -1.38 16.81
C GLU A 114 -23.88 -2.60 16.63
N ARG A 115 -24.17 -3.71 17.32
CA ARG A 115 -23.31 -4.91 17.30
C ARG A 115 -23.02 -5.41 15.88
N ASP A 116 -23.97 -5.32 14.95
CA ASP A 116 -23.83 -5.88 13.61
C ASP A 116 -22.83 -5.03 12.78
N ILE A 117 -22.90 -3.71 12.91
CA ILE A 117 -21.93 -2.77 12.31
C ILE A 117 -20.56 -2.96 12.97
N THR A 118 -20.53 -2.98 14.30
CA THR A 118 -19.29 -3.16 15.08
C THR A 118 -18.59 -4.47 14.70
N ARG A 119 -19.36 -5.56 14.55
CA ARG A 119 -18.84 -6.88 14.19
C ARG A 119 -18.28 -6.90 12.78
N LYS A 120 -18.99 -6.37 11.80
CA LYS A 120 -18.48 -6.29 10.43
C LYS A 120 -17.16 -5.53 10.36
N LEU A 121 -17.10 -4.34 10.94
CA LEU A 121 -15.87 -3.52 10.92
C LEU A 121 -14.73 -4.18 11.70
N PHE A 122 -15.05 -4.87 12.81
CA PHE A 122 -14.07 -5.62 13.59
C PHE A 122 -13.53 -6.82 12.82
N ASP A 123 -14.38 -7.57 12.11
CA ASP A 123 -13.97 -8.73 11.31
C ASP A 123 -13.05 -8.29 10.16
N ASP A 124 -13.43 -7.23 9.44
CA ASP A 124 -12.60 -6.62 8.38
C ASP A 124 -11.24 -6.15 8.92
N PHE A 125 -11.24 -5.52 10.10
CA PHE A 125 -10.01 -5.15 10.82
C PHE A 125 -9.18 -6.37 11.20
N LEU A 126 -9.81 -7.42 11.72
CA LEU A 126 -9.12 -8.58 12.25
C LEU A 126 -8.49 -9.40 11.13
N ASP A 127 -9.18 -9.53 10.00
CA ASP A 127 -8.64 -10.11 8.77
C ASP A 127 -7.40 -9.34 8.29
N ALA A 128 -7.51 -8.02 8.18
CA ALA A 128 -6.41 -7.15 7.79
C ALA A 128 -5.22 -7.24 8.76
N TRP A 129 -5.47 -7.18 10.08
CA TRP A 129 -4.46 -7.23 11.12
C TRP A 129 -3.67 -8.56 11.12
N TYR A 130 -4.36 -9.68 10.87
CA TYR A 130 -3.70 -10.99 10.80
C TYR A 130 -3.11 -11.32 9.43
N ALA A 131 -3.46 -10.58 8.38
CA ALA A 131 -2.85 -10.72 7.07
C ALA A 131 -1.50 -9.97 6.95
N LEU A 132 -1.21 -9.02 7.83
CA LEU A 132 0.05 -8.27 7.85
C LEU A 132 1.27 -9.18 7.99
N THR A 133 2.25 -9.04 7.11
CA THR A 133 3.51 -9.80 7.09
C THR A 133 4.71 -9.02 7.61
N LEU A 134 4.47 -7.84 8.19
CA LEU A 134 5.52 -6.98 8.76
C LEU A 134 6.31 -7.73 9.84
N GLU A 135 7.64 -7.68 9.79
CA GLU A 135 8.51 -8.25 10.83
C GLU A 135 8.83 -7.23 11.94
N GLU A 136 9.05 -5.98 11.54
CA GLU A 136 9.40 -4.87 12.41
C GLU A 136 8.56 -3.64 12.08
N VAL A 137 8.18 -2.89 13.12
CA VAL A 137 7.43 -1.63 12.99
C VAL A 137 8.09 -0.54 13.81
N ARG A 138 8.04 0.71 13.31
CA ARG A 138 8.73 1.85 13.91
C ARG A 138 7.76 2.94 14.36
N TYR A 139 8.05 3.52 15.51
CA TYR A 139 7.35 4.69 16.03
C TYR A 139 8.32 5.60 16.77
N GLY A 140 8.48 6.85 16.32
CA GLY A 140 9.52 7.74 16.83
C GLY A 140 10.92 7.14 16.67
N CYS A 141 11.68 7.05 17.76
CA CYS A 141 13.01 6.44 17.78
C CYS A 141 13.01 4.95 18.19
N GLN A 142 11.82 4.34 18.31
CA GLN A 142 11.67 2.97 18.79
C GLN A 142 11.34 2.02 17.63
N THR A 143 11.91 0.83 17.69
CA THR A 143 11.62 -0.29 16.77
C THR A 143 11.04 -1.44 17.58
N PHE A 144 9.90 -1.95 17.13
CA PHE A 144 9.18 -3.05 17.78
C PHE A 144 9.15 -4.25 16.84
N LYS A 145 9.32 -5.44 17.40
CA LYS A 145 9.06 -6.67 16.65
C LYS A 145 7.55 -6.85 16.53
N PHE A 146 7.05 -6.97 15.31
CA PHE A 146 5.64 -7.21 15.07
C PHE A 146 5.35 -8.69 15.29
N LYS A 147 4.91 -9.02 16.52
CA LYS A 147 4.54 -10.38 16.90
C LYS A 147 3.13 -10.40 17.45
N ARG A 148 2.30 -11.24 16.85
CA ARG A 148 0.95 -11.52 17.32
C ARG A 148 1.05 -12.61 18.38
N ASN A 149 0.84 -12.21 19.64
CA ASN A 149 0.94 -13.12 20.78
C ASN A 149 -0.35 -13.92 21.03
N LEU A 150 -1.42 -13.56 20.33
CA LEU A 150 -2.74 -14.16 20.48
C LEU A 150 -3.18 -14.78 19.15
N PRO A 151 -3.92 -15.89 19.18
CA PRO A 151 -4.61 -16.41 18.02
C PRO A 151 -5.82 -15.50 17.70
N LYS A 152 -6.22 -15.50 16.42
CA LYS A 152 -7.25 -14.62 15.87
C LYS A 152 -8.56 -14.69 16.66
N GLU A 153 -8.98 -15.89 17.01
CA GLU A 153 -10.24 -16.20 17.69
C GLU A 153 -10.29 -15.61 19.10
N LYS A 154 -9.13 -15.50 19.77
CA LYS A 154 -9.03 -14.99 21.14
C LYS A 154 -8.77 -13.50 21.21
N TYR A 155 -8.56 -12.83 20.06
CA TYR A 155 -8.21 -11.42 20.05
C TYR A 155 -9.29 -10.56 20.70
N ALA A 156 -10.57 -10.79 20.37
CA ALA A 156 -11.67 -10.00 20.89
C ALA A 156 -11.82 -10.08 22.43
N GLU A 157 -11.58 -11.27 22.98
CA GLU A 157 -11.71 -11.54 24.41
C GLU A 157 -10.58 -10.90 25.24
N ASN A 158 -9.41 -10.75 24.62
CA ASN A 158 -8.19 -10.31 25.31
C ASN A 158 -7.80 -8.86 25.00
N THR A 159 -8.40 -8.23 23.99
CA THR A 159 -8.11 -6.84 23.61
C THR A 159 -9.10 -5.87 24.28
N SER A 160 -8.57 -4.91 25.03
CA SER A 160 -9.36 -3.82 25.60
C SER A 160 -9.53 -2.67 24.60
N ILE A 161 -10.54 -1.84 24.79
CA ILE A 161 -10.75 -0.63 23.97
C ILE A 161 -9.52 0.31 24.04
N ALA A 162 -8.91 0.41 25.22
CA ALA A 162 -7.69 1.18 25.43
C ALA A 162 -6.56 0.76 24.50
N MET A 163 -6.43 -0.54 24.20
CA MET A 163 -5.35 -1.02 23.34
C MET A 163 -5.49 -0.56 21.88
N LEU A 164 -6.72 -0.28 21.45
CA LEU A 164 -7.02 0.19 20.09
C LEU A 164 -7.07 1.72 19.99
N LEU A 165 -7.45 2.41 21.07
CA LEU A 165 -7.70 3.86 21.08
C LEU A 165 -6.67 4.70 21.81
N LEU A 166 -6.01 4.17 22.83
CA LEU A 166 -5.08 4.95 23.66
C LEU A 166 -3.65 4.67 23.22
N THR A 167 -2.96 5.70 22.74
CA THR A 167 -1.52 5.69 22.53
C THR A 167 -0.80 5.94 23.86
N SER A 168 -0.94 5.01 24.80
CA SER A 168 -0.22 5.10 26.08
C SER A 168 1.22 4.62 25.94
N SER A 169 2.10 5.03 26.85
CA SER A 169 3.52 4.64 26.86
C SER A 169 3.79 3.16 27.21
N ARG A 170 2.76 2.29 27.15
CA ARG A 170 2.91 0.84 27.31
C ARG A 170 3.12 0.21 25.94
N ASP A 171 4.10 -0.68 25.84
CA ASP A 171 4.59 -1.27 24.57
C ASP A 171 3.48 -1.84 23.68
N GLU A 172 2.48 -2.51 24.27
CA GLU A 172 1.38 -3.13 23.51
C GLU A 172 0.46 -2.10 22.84
N THR A 173 0.26 -0.93 23.47
CA THR A 173 -0.57 0.14 22.91
C THR A 173 0.15 0.96 21.84
N MET A 174 1.49 0.91 21.82
CA MET A 174 2.30 1.55 20.78
C MET A 174 2.41 0.71 19.51
N LEU A 175 2.21 -0.61 19.59
CA LEU A 175 2.35 -1.51 18.45
C LEU A 175 1.41 -1.15 17.29
N LEU A 176 0.14 -0.84 17.58
CA LEU A 176 -0.84 -0.45 16.57
C LEU A 176 -0.45 0.86 15.88
N SER A 177 -0.01 1.86 16.66
CA SER A 177 0.46 3.13 16.11
C SER A 177 1.75 2.99 15.30
N ALA A 178 2.68 2.15 15.76
CA ALA A 178 3.89 1.82 15.03
C ALA A 178 3.56 1.14 13.70
N CYS A 179 2.61 0.21 13.70
CA CYS A 179 2.14 -0.46 12.50
C CYS A 179 1.54 0.53 11.50
N LEU A 180 0.59 1.37 11.94
CA LEU A 180 -0.02 2.39 11.10
C LEU A 180 1.02 3.35 10.52
N LYS A 181 1.95 3.82 11.35
CA LYS A 181 3.02 4.72 10.92
C LYS A 181 3.93 4.07 9.89
N THR A 182 4.33 2.82 10.11
CA THR A 182 5.19 2.05 9.20
C THR A 182 4.51 1.87 7.84
N ILE A 183 3.24 1.46 7.81
CA ILE A 183 2.52 1.26 6.55
C ILE A 183 2.27 2.59 5.83
N ALA A 184 1.94 3.66 6.56
CA ALA A 184 1.80 4.99 5.99
C ALA A 184 3.13 5.51 5.41
N ASP A 185 4.25 5.22 6.06
CA ASP A 185 5.58 5.57 5.55
C ASP A 185 5.93 4.77 4.30
N LEU A 186 5.60 3.48 4.23
CA LEU A 186 5.72 2.69 3.00
C LEU A 186 4.93 3.34 1.84
N GLN A 187 3.68 3.73 2.09
CA GLN A 187 2.85 4.40 1.09
C GLN A 187 3.46 5.73 0.63
N ASN A 188 3.95 6.55 1.58
CA ASN A 188 4.57 7.83 1.28
C ASN A 188 5.90 7.68 0.54
N GLU A 189 6.70 6.68 0.87
CA GLU A 189 7.95 6.36 0.18
C GLU A 189 7.71 6.00 -1.28
N ILE A 190 6.70 5.16 -1.56
CA ILE A 190 6.29 4.83 -2.93
C ILE A 190 5.87 6.09 -3.67
N PHE A 191 4.99 6.90 -3.08
CA PHE A 191 4.51 8.14 -3.70
C PHE A 191 5.67 9.10 -4.01
N ASN A 192 6.56 9.32 -3.05
CA ASN A 192 7.73 10.19 -3.19
C ASN A 192 8.70 9.67 -4.26
N TYR A 193 8.94 8.36 -4.30
CA TYR A 193 9.78 7.75 -5.32
C TYR A 193 9.20 7.99 -6.72
N PHE A 194 7.91 7.77 -6.89
CA PHE A 194 7.22 7.91 -8.17
C PHE A 194 7.25 9.37 -8.62
N HIS A 195 6.89 10.28 -7.71
CA HIS A 195 6.89 11.71 -7.97
C HIS A 195 8.27 12.22 -8.41
N ASN A 196 9.32 11.88 -7.64
CA ASN A 196 10.69 12.29 -7.95
C ASN A 196 11.21 11.66 -9.25
N THR A 197 10.86 10.41 -9.53
CA THR A 197 11.27 9.70 -10.75
C THR A 197 10.60 10.31 -11.98
N ILE A 198 9.33 10.68 -11.90
CA ILE A 198 8.60 11.36 -12.98
C ILE A 198 9.16 12.77 -13.20
N GLU A 199 9.39 13.54 -12.13
CA GLU A 199 9.95 14.89 -12.22
C GLU A 199 11.35 14.91 -12.85
N THR A 200 12.23 13.99 -12.43
CA THR A 200 13.59 13.91 -12.97
C THR A 200 13.57 13.49 -14.44
N THR A 201 12.72 12.54 -14.83
CA THR A 201 12.58 12.10 -16.23
C THR A 201 12.06 13.23 -17.13
N THR A 202 11.05 13.98 -16.67
CA THR A 202 10.48 15.12 -17.41
C THR A 202 11.45 16.30 -17.52
N ARG A 203 12.18 16.65 -16.46
CA ARG A 203 13.23 17.67 -16.49
C ARG A 203 14.38 17.31 -17.44
N THR A 204 14.77 16.02 -17.49
CA THR A 204 15.85 15.54 -18.38
C THR A 204 15.42 15.56 -19.84
N LYS A 205 14.17 15.19 -20.15
CA LYS A 205 13.59 15.34 -21.50
C LYS A 205 13.55 16.82 -21.94
N ARG A 206 13.13 17.75 -21.06
CA ARG A 206 13.15 19.20 -21.36
C ARG A 206 14.55 19.76 -21.63
N LYS A 207 15.60 19.26 -20.94
CA LYS A 207 16.98 19.68 -21.21
C LYS A 207 17.54 19.13 -22.52
N ARG A 208 17.06 17.97 -23.01
CA ARG A 208 17.47 17.39 -24.30
C ARG A 208 16.82 18.07 -25.50
N VAL A 209 15.69 18.76 -25.34
CA VAL A 209 15.13 19.66 -26.35
C VAL A 209 15.79 21.04 -26.23
N ARG A 210 17.11 21.11 -26.43
CA ARG A 210 17.73 22.35 -26.90
C ARG A 210 17.83 22.23 -28.40
N LEU A 211 16.95 22.96 -29.09
CA LEU A 211 16.98 23.21 -30.52
C LEU A 211 18.43 23.44 -30.94
N GLN A 212 19.03 22.48 -31.66
CA GLN A 212 20.15 22.82 -32.51
C GLN A 212 19.58 23.79 -33.55
N SER A 213 19.91 25.07 -33.38
CA SER A 213 19.66 26.07 -34.40
C SER A 213 20.34 25.59 -35.67
N ILE A 214 19.54 25.20 -36.66
CA ILE A 214 19.99 25.09 -38.04
C ILE A 214 20.49 26.49 -38.41
N ARG A 215 21.81 26.69 -38.43
CA ARG A 215 22.42 27.85 -39.06
C ARG A 215 22.50 27.54 -40.55
N SER A 216 21.62 28.18 -41.31
CA SER A 216 21.78 28.46 -42.74
C SER A 216 22.89 29.48 -42.98
#